data_AF-A0A3A9YY41-F1
#
_entry.id   AF-A0A3A9YY41-F1
#
_cell.length_a   1.000
_cell.length_b   1.000
_cell.length_c   1.000
_cell.angle_alpha   90.00
_cell.angle_beta   90.00
_cell.angle_gamma   90.00
#
_symmetry.space_group_name_H-M   'P 1'
#
loop_
_entity.id
_entity.type
_entity.pdbx_description
1 polymer ?
#
loop_
_entity_poly.entity_id
_entity_poly.type
_entity_poly.pdbx_seq_one_letter_code
_entity_poly.pdbx_strand_id
1 'polypeptide(L)'
;MRLLRGQRTGRTLPPLDPGPDRREVRLGELREEFYRLAGEPRPRPRDDDTVRVTVDDFEWPDGDEEGDDRAATVSLIVTGPVRAQDGITRVQGAAERGRLDAPAVLAELDAVMRDAGATAAAAADREAQRGGRDLIASYAAADRAVVGWARVTDGDPCWFCAMLASRGAVYRSQWRARYTGQTRRGAQRPDRMPDGWQDWAPERLADWEAEQGLNRFHDNCHCTLVPVYSRDGWVPETSAEWRRLYTDSTRGLAGPDARAAFRRAIEERRRQQRAA
;
A
#
# COMPACT_ATOMS: atom_id res chain seq x y z
N MET A 1 -6.64 -5.27 12.00
CA MET A 1 -6.88 -6.65 11.50
C MET A 1 -7.78 -7.47 12.40
N ARG A 2 -7.48 -7.57 13.71
CA ARG A 2 -8.26 -8.30 14.71
C ARG A 2 -9.77 -7.99 14.68
N LEU A 3 -10.15 -6.72 14.74
CA LEU A 3 -11.55 -6.29 14.65
C LEU A 3 -12.24 -6.72 13.35
N LEU A 4 -11.58 -6.53 12.19
CA LEU A 4 -12.12 -6.90 10.89
C LEU A 4 -12.39 -8.40 10.80
N ARG A 5 -11.44 -9.23 11.27
CA ARG A 5 -11.59 -10.68 11.32
C ARG A 5 -12.75 -11.07 12.22
N GLY A 6 -12.79 -10.56 13.46
CA GLY A 6 -13.85 -10.81 14.43
C GLY A 6 -15.25 -10.50 13.90
N GLN A 7 -15.42 -9.34 13.24
CA GLN A 7 -16.69 -8.95 12.62
C GLN A 7 -17.13 -9.86 11.47
N ARG A 8 -16.19 -10.51 10.78
CA ARG A 8 -16.47 -11.28 9.56
C ARG A 8 -16.59 -12.77 9.81
N THR A 9 -15.91 -13.30 10.82
CA THR A 9 -15.84 -14.75 11.05
C THR A 9 -16.31 -15.16 12.45
N GLY A 10 -16.58 -14.21 13.35
CA GLY A 10 -16.81 -14.51 14.77
C GLY A 10 -15.55 -15.02 15.49
N ARG A 11 -14.38 -14.95 14.84
CA ARG A 11 -13.08 -15.36 15.38
C ARG A 11 -12.06 -14.25 15.17
N THR A 12 -11.10 -14.13 16.07
CA THR A 12 -10.02 -13.12 16.00
C THR A 12 -8.67 -13.75 16.33
N LEU A 13 -7.63 -12.95 16.27
CA LEU A 13 -6.28 -13.31 16.67
C LEU A 13 -5.95 -12.83 18.09
N PRO A 14 -4.89 -13.36 18.72
CA PRO A 14 -4.32 -12.78 19.93
C PRO A 14 -3.85 -11.34 19.68
N PRO A 15 -3.67 -10.53 20.74
CA PRO A 15 -3.08 -9.19 20.62
C PRO A 15 -1.70 -9.26 19.97
N LEU A 16 -1.29 -8.16 19.31
CA LEU A 16 0.05 -8.04 18.71
C LEU A 16 1.11 -7.94 19.82
N ASP A 17 0.84 -7.11 20.84
CA ASP A 17 1.69 -7.00 22.01
C ASP A 17 1.43 -8.16 22.99
N PRO A 18 2.45 -8.62 23.74
CA PRO A 18 2.27 -9.63 24.78
C PRO A 18 1.19 -9.20 25.79
N GLY A 19 0.16 -10.02 25.93
CA GLY A 19 -0.97 -9.76 26.80
C GLY A 19 -1.47 -11.04 27.46
N PRO A 20 -2.46 -10.96 28.37
CA PRO A 20 -3.05 -12.14 28.95
C PRO A 20 -3.63 -13.04 27.85
N ASP A 21 -3.26 -14.32 27.87
CA ASP A 21 -3.83 -15.32 26.97
C ASP A 21 -5.32 -15.47 27.28
N ARG A 22 -6.15 -14.96 26.37
CA ARG A 22 -7.61 -14.98 26.47
C ARG A 22 -8.15 -15.78 25.30
N ARG A 23 -8.98 -16.77 25.60
CA ARG A 23 -9.69 -17.58 24.59
C ARG A 23 -10.89 -16.87 23.96
N GLU A 24 -11.37 -15.78 24.57
CA GLU A 24 -12.49 -14.97 24.08
C GLU A 24 -12.27 -13.48 24.34
N VAL A 25 -12.81 -12.64 23.45
CA VAL A 25 -12.91 -11.18 23.59
C VAL A 25 -14.26 -10.69 23.06
N ARG A 26 -14.68 -9.47 23.41
CA ARG A 26 -15.88 -8.85 22.82
C ARG A 26 -15.56 -7.96 21.63
N LEU A 27 -16.50 -7.79 20.70
CA LEU A 27 -16.36 -6.84 19.58
C LEU A 27 -16.12 -5.41 20.06
N GLY A 28 -16.73 -5.01 21.18
CA GLY A 28 -16.51 -3.71 21.80
C GLY A 28 -15.06 -3.50 22.24
N GLU A 29 -14.43 -4.51 22.84
CA GLU A 29 -13.02 -4.49 23.24
C GLU A 29 -12.09 -4.40 22.01
N LEU A 30 -12.42 -5.13 20.93
CA LEU A 30 -11.67 -5.04 19.67
C LEU A 30 -11.82 -3.67 19.00
N ARG A 31 -12.96 -2.98 19.17
CA ARG A 31 -13.14 -1.59 18.72
C ARG A 31 -12.32 -0.64 19.57
N GLU A 32 -12.37 -0.76 20.90
CA GLU A 32 -11.57 0.06 21.81
C GLU A 32 -10.08 -0.03 21.47
N GLU A 33 -9.58 -1.25 21.28
CA GLU A 33 -8.22 -1.49 20.82
C GLU A 33 -7.93 -0.81 19.48
N PHE A 34 -8.81 -0.98 18.48
CA PHE A 34 -8.63 -0.35 17.17
C PHE A 34 -8.52 1.17 17.26
N TYR A 35 -9.44 1.82 17.98
CA TYR A 35 -9.45 3.29 18.10
C TYR A 35 -8.26 3.79 18.92
N ARG A 36 -7.88 3.08 19.98
CA ARG A 36 -6.66 3.38 20.74
C ARG A 36 -5.42 3.31 19.86
N LEU A 37 -5.28 2.26 19.05
CA LEU A 37 -4.14 2.10 18.13
C LEU A 37 -4.17 3.14 16.99
N ALA A 38 -5.36 3.55 16.54
CA ALA A 38 -5.51 4.60 15.55
C ALA A 38 -5.25 6.01 16.09
N GLY A 39 -5.15 6.17 17.42
CA GLY A 39 -5.06 7.50 18.05
C GLY A 39 -6.34 8.32 17.95
N GLU A 40 -7.47 7.67 17.67
CA GLU A 40 -8.75 8.32 17.41
C GLU A 40 -9.73 8.07 18.56
N PRO A 41 -10.63 9.02 18.89
CA PRO A 41 -11.64 8.80 19.91
C PRO A 41 -12.62 7.71 19.46
N ARG A 42 -12.93 6.78 20.36
CA ARG A 42 -13.95 5.76 20.08
C ARG A 42 -15.31 6.43 19.87
N PRO A 43 -16.02 6.14 18.77
CA PRO A 43 -17.41 6.54 18.59
C PRO A 43 -18.33 5.90 19.63
N ARG A 44 -19.62 6.28 19.62
CA ARG A 44 -20.62 5.69 20.52
C ARG A 44 -20.62 4.15 20.42
N PRO A 45 -20.85 3.46 21.56
CA PRO A 45 -21.00 2.01 21.57
C PRO A 45 -22.03 1.55 20.54
N ARG A 46 -21.78 0.37 19.97
CA ARG A 46 -22.68 -0.27 19.02
C ARG A 46 -23.41 -1.43 19.67
N ASP A 47 -24.57 -1.78 19.12
CA ASP A 47 -25.38 -2.90 19.60
C ASP A 47 -24.62 -4.23 19.57
N ASP A 48 -23.67 -4.37 18.64
CA ASP A 48 -22.83 -5.57 18.49
C ASP A 48 -21.64 -5.63 19.47
N ASP A 49 -21.42 -4.61 20.30
CA ASP A 49 -20.23 -4.54 21.15
C ASP A 49 -20.19 -5.64 22.23
N THR A 50 -21.33 -6.20 22.62
CA THR A 50 -21.39 -7.30 23.60
C THR A 50 -21.12 -8.67 22.98
N VAL A 51 -21.11 -8.80 21.66
CA VAL A 51 -20.90 -10.06 20.94
C VAL A 51 -19.51 -10.61 21.28
N ARG A 52 -19.47 -11.88 21.70
CA ARG A 52 -18.23 -12.61 22.00
C ARG A 52 -17.63 -13.17 20.72
N VAL A 53 -16.31 -13.14 20.67
CA VAL A 53 -15.48 -13.55 19.54
C VAL A 53 -14.40 -14.49 20.08
N THR A 54 -14.25 -15.67 19.47
CA THR A 54 -13.22 -16.64 19.85
C THR A 54 -11.85 -16.15 19.40
N VAL A 55 -10.83 -16.28 20.25
CA VAL A 55 -9.44 -16.00 19.90
C VAL A 55 -8.79 -17.30 19.43
N ASP A 56 -8.23 -17.28 18.23
CA ASP A 56 -7.52 -18.43 17.65
C ASP A 56 -6.08 -18.47 18.12
N ASP A 57 -5.54 -19.66 18.35
CA ASP A 57 -4.10 -19.84 18.53
C ASP A 57 -3.40 -19.42 17.23
N PHE A 58 -2.59 -18.38 17.32
CA PHE A 58 -1.88 -17.81 16.19
C PHE A 58 -0.60 -17.16 16.66
N GLU A 59 0.50 -17.52 16.00
CA GLU A 59 1.80 -16.92 16.22
C GLU A 59 2.00 -15.81 15.20
N TRP A 60 2.28 -14.60 15.68
CA TRP A 60 2.56 -13.47 14.81
C TRP A 60 3.90 -13.70 14.09
N PRO A 61 3.95 -13.57 12.75
CA PRO A 61 5.22 -13.62 12.05
C PRO A 61 6.14 -12.50 12.52
N ASP A 62 7.42 -12.80 12.68
CA ASP A 62 8.44 -11.79 12.95
C ASP A 62 8.49 -10.75 11.83
N GLY A 63 8.68 -9.49 12.23
CA GLY A 63 8.93 -8.39 11.28
C GLY A 63 10.36 -8.45 10.72
N ASP A 64 10.54 -7.95 9.51
CA ASP A 64 11.87 -7.75 8.91
C ASP A 64 12.34 -6.31 9.14
N GLU A 65 12.56 -5.94 10.41
CA GLU A 65 12.94 -4.57 10.78
C GLU A 65 14.25 -4.14 10.11
N GLU A 66 15.22 -5.05 10.00
CA GLU A 66 16.49 -4.78 9.34
C GLU A 66 16.32 -4.57 7.83
N GLY A 67 15.46 -5.38 7.18
CA GLY A 67 15.10 -5.19 5.79
C GLY A 67 14.36 -3.90 5.52
N ASP A 68 13.43 -3.53 6.41
CA ASP A 68 12.68 -2.28 6.33
C ASP A 68 13.61 -1.06 6.52
N ASP A 69 14.53 -1.09 7.48
CA ASP A 69 15.51 -0.01 7.70
C ASP A 69 16.49 0.14 6.53
N ARG A 70 16.96 -0.99 5.98
CA ARG A 70 17.83 -0.99 4.80
C ARG A 70 17.09 -0.45 3.57
N ALA A 71 15.84 -0.86 3.37
CA ALA A 71 14.98 -0.38 2.28
C ALA A 71 14.73 1.12 2.42
N ALA A 72 14.45 1.61 3.63
CA ALA A 72 14.25 3.01 3.92
C ALA A 72 15.51 3.83 3.66
N THR A 73 16.67 3.35 4.13
CA THR A 73 17.97 4.01 3.91
C THR A 73 18.27 4.16 2.42
N VAL A 74 18.19 3.06 1.65
CA VAL A 74 18.43 3.09 0.20
C VAL A 74 17.44 4.02 -0.49
N SER A 75 16.16 3.89 -0.16
CA SER A 75 15.07 4.72 -0.70
C SER A 75 15.35 6.22 -0.52
N LEU A 76 15.64 6.65 0.71
CA LEU A 76 15.81 8.07 1.05
C LEU A 76 17.08 8.64 0.42
N ILE A 77 18.17 7.87 0.36
CA ILE A 77 19.41 8.28 -0.31
C ILE A 77 19.18 8.48 -1.81
N VAL A 78 18.52 7.51 -2.48
CA VAL A 78 18.29 7.55 -3.92
C VAL A 78 17.30 8.64 -4.32
N THR A 79 16.22 8.79 -3.56
CA THR A 79 15.15 9.75 -3.90
C THR A 79 15.45 11.19 -3.46
N GLY A 80 16.37 11.41 -2.51
CA GLY A 80 16.81 12.73 -2.08
C GLY A 80 18.21 13.08 -2.59
N PRO A 81 19.28 12.81 -1.81
CA PRO A 81 20.65 13.23 -2.13
C PRO A 81 21.13 12.87 -3.53
N VAL A 82 20.96 11.63 -3.99
CA VAL A 82 21.43 11.20 -5.33
C VAL A 82 20.70 11.98 -6.41
N ARG A 83 19.38 12.12 -6.29
CA ARG A 83 18.56 12.89 -7.24
C ARG A 83 18.95 14.38 -7.26
N ALA A 84 19.27 14.95 -6.11
CA ALA A 84 19.77 16.33 -6.02
C ALA A 84 21.12 16.48 -6.72
N GLN A 85 22.06 15.56 -6.47
CA GLN A 85 23.38 15.54 -7.14
C GLN A 85 23.23 15.44 -8.65
N ASP A 86 22.41 14.50 -9.15
CA ASP A 86 22.13 14.32 -10.58
C ASP A 86 21.51 15.58 -11.20
N GLY A 87 20.62 16.25 -10.48
CA GLY A 87 20.04 17.52 -10.90
C GLY A 87 21.08 18.64 -10.97
N ILE A 88 21.89 18.81 -9.93
CA ILE A 88 22.95 19.83 -9.87
C ILE A 88 23.97 19.61 -10.99
N THR A 89 24.43 18.38 -11.20
CA THR A 89 25.38 18.07 -12.27
C THR A 89 24.81 18.41 -13.64
N ARG A 90 23.51 18.18 -13.89
CA ARG A 90 22.86 18.59 -15.13
C ARG A 90 22.85 20.11 -15.30
N VAL A 91 22.47 20.86 -14.26
CA VAL A 91 22.46 22.34 -14.31
C VAL A 91 23.87 22.89 -14.52
N GLN A 92 24.86 22.38 -13.79
CA GLN A 92 26.26 22.81 -13.92
C GLN A 92 26.86 22.47 -15.29
N GLY A 93 26.49 21.32 -15.87
CA GLY A 93 26.93 20.92 -17.22
C GLY A 93 26.26 21.73 -18.33
N ALA A 94 25.02 22.16 -18.13
CA ALA A 94 24.28 23.01 -19.08
C ALA A 94 24.65 24.50 -18.95
N ALA A 95 25.04 24.95 -17.75
CA ALA A 95 25.52 26.30 -17.54
C ALA A 95 26.90 26.49 -18.21
N GLU A 96 27.00 27.49 -19.09
CA GLU A 96 28.30 27.94 -19.57
C GLU A 96 29.19 28.32 -18.36
N ARG A 97 30.45 27.87 -18.38
CA ARG A 97 31.43 28.15 -17.32
C ARG A 97 31.41 29.64 -16.96
N GLY A 98 31.03 29.96 -15.72
CA GLY A 98 31.01 31.32 -15.18
C GLY A 98 29.62 31.93 -14.89
N ARG A 99 28.53 31.23 -15.17
CA ARG A 99 27.15 31.74 -14.94
C ARG A 99 26.45 31.19 -13.69
N LEU A 100 27.15 30.54 -12.76
CA LEU A 100 26.52 29.92 -11.57
C LEU A 100 25.79 30.93 -10.66
N ASP A 101 26.22 32.19 -10.66
CA ASP A 101 25.58 33.28 -9.91
C ASP A 101 24.43 33.95 -10.68
N ALA A 102 24.17 33.52 -11.92
CA ALA A 102 23.09 34.09 -12.70
C ALA A 102 21.74 33.73 -12.04
N PRO A 103 20.82 34.70 -11.85
CA PRO A 103 19.53 34.45 -11.18
C PRO A 103 18.73 33.29 -11.78
N ALA A 104 18.81 33.08 -13.10
CA ALA A 104 18.17 31.96 -13.78
C ALA A 104 18.76 30.60 -13.37
N VAL A 105 20.08 30.51 -13.21
CA VAL A 105 20.76 29.27 -12.78
C VAL A 105 20.46 28.99 -11.31
N LEU A 106 20.44 30.02 -10.47
CA LEU A 106 20.05 29.88 -9.06
C LEU A 106 18.60 29.41 -8.91
N ALA A 107 17.67 29.94 -9.73
CA ALA A 107 16.28 29.49 -9.75
C ALA A 107 16.15 28.02 -10.21
N GLU A 108 16.99 27.59 -11.17
CA GLU A 108 17.02 26.20 -11.61
C GLU A 108 17.57 25.25 -10.53
N LEU A 109 18.65 25.65 -9.85
CA LEU A 109 19.20 24.90 -8.71
C LEU A 109 18.20 24.80 -7.55
N ASP A 110 17.50 25.89 -7.24
CA ASP A 110 16.44 25.89 -6.24
C ASP A 110 15.28 24.95 -6.64
N ALA A 111 14.90 24.92 -7.91
CA ALA A 111 13.91 23.98 -8.43
C ALA A 111 14.37 22.51 -8.31
N VAL A 112 15.66 22.22 -8.59
CA VAL A 112 16.26 20.90 -8.39
C VAL A 112 16.18 20.47 -6.92
N MET A 113 16.59 21.33 -6.00
CA MET A 113 16.56 21.01 -4.57
C MET A 113 15.12 20.82 -4.06
N ARG A 114 14.17 21.63 -4.56
CA ARG A 114 12.75 21.47 -4.24
C ARG A 114 12.18 20.15 -4.75
N ASP A 115 12.50 19.74 -5.99
CA ASP A 115 12.08 18.44 -6.54
C ASP A 115 12.65 17.28 -5.74
N ALA A 116 13.96 17.31 -5.46
CA ALA A 116 14.62 16.28 -4.67
C ALA A 116 14.06 16.17 -3.23
N GLY A 117 13.75 17.32 -2.61
CA GLY A 117 13.07 17.35 -1.31
C GLY A 117 11.66 16.75 -1.38
N ALA A 118 10.89 17.07 -2.42
CA ALA A 118 9.55 16.52 -2.61
C ALA A 118 9.57 15.00 -2.83
N THR A 119 10.51 14.47 -3.62
CA THR A 119 10.65 13.04 -3.83
C THR A 119 11.14 12.31 -2.59
N ALA A 120 12.08 12.90 -1.83
CA ALA A 120 12.52 12.33 -0.55
C ALA A 120 11.37 12.27 0.47
N ALA A 121 10.55 13.31 0.58
CA ALA A 121 9.38 13.33 1.46
C ALA A 121 8.34 12.27 1.05
N ALA A 122 8.08 12.15 -0.25
CA ALA A 122 7.15 11.16 -0.78
C ALA A 122 7.63 9.71 -0.58
N ALA A 123 8.95 9.50 -0.61
CA ALA A 123 9.57 8.25 -0.27
C ALA A 123 9.51 7.96 1.23
N ALA A 124 9.78 8.96 2.08
CA ALA A 124 9.65 8.83 3.54
C ALA A 124 8.22 8.40 3.95
N ASP A 125 7.19 9.01 3.36
CA ASP A 125 5.80 8.60 3.57
C ASP A 125 5.55 7.13 3.19
N ARG A 126 6.09 6.70 2.04
CA ARG A 126 5.99 5.30 1.59
C ARG A 126 6.65 4.33 2.58
N GLU A 127 7.83 4.67 3.08
CA GLU A 127 8.60 3.85 4.03
C GLU A 127 7.92 3.80 5.41
N ALA A 128 7.36 4.92 5.88
CA ALA A 128 6.57 4.96 7.12
C ALA A 128 5.35 4.01 7.07
N GLN A 129 4.80 3.78 5.88
CA GLN A 129 3.68 2.86 5.67
C GLN A 129 4.12 1.41 5.42
N ARG A 130 5.41 1.13 5.17
CA ARG A 130 5.91 -0.19 4.76
C ARG A 130 5.64 -1.25 5.83
N GLY A 131 6.10 -1.03 7.06
CA GLY A 131 5.98 -2.02 8.13
C GLY A 131 4.52 -2.43 8.39
N GLY A 132 3.60 -1.47 8.37
CA GLY A 132 2.16 -1.77 8.48
C GLY A 132 1.62 -2.61 7.31
N ARG A 133 2.05 -2.34 6.08
CA ARG A 133 1.65 -3.10 4.89
C ARG A 133 2.24 -4.50 4.91
N ASP A 134 3.50 -4.64 5.30
CA ASP A 134 4.20 -5.91 5.32
C ASP A 134 3.70 -6.79 6.47
N LEU A 135 3.40 -6.23 7.65
CA LEU A 135 2.71 -6.92 8.75
C LEU A 135 1.34 -7.45 8.34
N ILE A 136 0.51 -6.63 7.70
CA ILE A 136 -0.81 -7.09 7.23
C ILE A 136 -0.66 -8.25 6.27
N ALA A 137 0.33 -8.16 5.41
CA ALA A 137 0.53 -9.11 4.34
C ALA A 137 1.17 -10.42 4.85
N SER A 138 2.12 -10.38 5.78
CA SER A 138 2.66 -11.58 6.44
C SER A 138 1.59 -12.29 7.25
N TYR A 139 0.82 -11.54 8.06
CA TYR A 139 -0.31 -12.07 8.82
C TYR A 139 -1.33 -12.77 7.92
N ALA A 140 -1.82 -12.10 6.89
CA ALA A 140 -2.88 -12.66 6.07
C ALA A 140 -2.38 -13.78 5.13
N ALA A 141 -1.07 -13.96 4.98
CA ALA A 141 -0.49 -15.18 4.40
C ALA A 141 -0.54 -16.36 5.38
N ALA A 142 -0.39 -16.13 6.68
CA ALA A 142 -0.44 -17.14 7.73
C ALA A 142 -1.88 -17.50 8.18
N ASP A 143 -2.84 -16.57 8.07
CA ASP A 143 -4.23 -16.78 8.50
C ASP A 143 -5.03 -17.59 7.48
N ARG A 144 -5.34 -18.85 7.83
CA ARG A 144 -6.10 -19.78 7.00
C ARG A 144 -7.55 -19.36 6.75
N ALA A 145 -8.09 -18.41 7.51
CA ALA A 145 -9.43 -17.88 7.30
C ALA A 145 -9.50 -16.91 6.09
N VAL A 146 -8.36 -16.45 5.59
CA VAL A 146 -8.30 -15.51 4.45
C VAL A 146 -8.65 -16.24 3.16
N VAL A 147 -9.72 -15.79 2.48
CA VAL A 147 -10.20 -16.38 1.22
C VAL A 147 -9.89 -15.51 -0.01
N GLY A 148 -9.36 -14.31 0.19
CA GLY A 148 -8.98 -13.38 -0.87
C GLY A 148 -8.44 -12.05 -0.33
N TRP A 149 -8.18 -11.12 -1.25
CA TRP A 149 -7.62 -9.80 -0.95
C TRP A 149 -8.38 -8.69 -1.67
N ALA A 150 -8.44 -7.52 -1.03
CA ALA A 150 -8.89 -6.28 -1.65
C ALA A 150 -7.88 -5.16 -1.39
N ARG A 151 -7.91 -4.10 -2.18
CA ARG A 151 -7.22 -2.84 -1.87
C ARG A 151 -8.19 -1.87 -1.22
N VAL A 152 -7.75 -1.27 -0.13
CA VAL A 152 -8.34 -0.06 0.44
C VAL A 152 -7.41 1.10 0.23
N THR A 153 -7.96 2.29 0.20
CA THR A 153 -7.20 3.53 0.07
C THR A 153 -7.89 4.62 0.88
N ASP A 154 -7.17 5.71 1.08
CA ASP A 154 -7.64 6.97 1.62
C ASP A 154 -8.73 7.65 0.73
N GLY A 155 -9.09 8.88 1.10
CA GLY A 155 -10.05 9.71 0.35
C GLY A 155 -9.48 10.38 -0.91
N ASP A 156 -8.15 10.41 -1.08
CA ASP A 156 -7.46 11.03 -2.22
C ASP A 156 -6.45 10.08 -2.93
N PRO A 157 -6.89 8.90 -3.40
CA PRO A 157 -6.01 7.97 -4.10
C PRO A 157 -5.59 8.46 -5.48
N CYS A 158 -4.41 8.05 -5.92
CA CYS A 158 -4.07 8.15 -7.34
C CYS A 158 -5.04 7.31 -8.18
N TRP A 159 -5.23 7.67 -9.46
CA TRP A 159 -6.19 6.99 -10.34
C TRP A 159 -5.95 5.48 -10.43
N PHE A 160 -4.70 5.04 -10.33
CA PHE A 160 -4.36 3.63 -10.38
C PHE A 160 -4.83 2.88 -9.12
N CYS A 161 -4.60 3.45 -7.93
CA CYS A 161 -5.09 2.90 -6.66
C CYS A 161 -6.60 2.88 -6.59
N ALA A 162 -7.27 3.96 -6.99
CA ALA A 162 -8.73 4.01 -7.06
C ALA A 162 -9.29 2.92 -7.98
N MET A 163 -8.62 2.67 -9.12
CA MET A 163 -9.00 1.61 -10.05
C MET A 163 -8.87 0.23 -9.41
N LEU A 164 -7.78 -0.04 -8.68
CA LEU A 164 -7.61 -1.33 -8.01
C LEU A 164 -8.59 -1.49 -6.84
N ALA A 165 -8.83 -0.45 -6.05
CA ALA A 165 -9.81 -0.46 -4.97
C ALA A 165 -11.25 -0.72 -5.48
N SER A 166 -11.60 -0.13 -6.64
CA SER A 166 -12.91 -0.33 -7.29
C SER A 166 -13.25 -1.79 -7.61
N ARG A 167 -12.24 -2.67 -7.71
CA ARG A 167 -12.41 -4.08 -8.03
C ARG A 167 -12.98 -4.87 -6.86
N GLY A 168 -12.69 -4.50 -5.61
CA GLY A 168 -13.10 -5.26 -4.42
C GLY A 168 -12.30 -6.55 -4.23
N ALA A 169 -12.91 -7.55 -3.56
CA ALA A 169 -12.31 -8.85 -3.21
C ALA A 169 -12.06 -9.79 -4.42
N VAL A 170 -11.22 -9.39 -5.36
CA VAL A 170 -11.03 -10.10 -6.65
C VAL A 170 -9.80 -11.00 -6.67
N TYR A 171 -8.85 -10.79 -5.76
CA TYR A 171 -7.56 -11.46 -5.84
C TYR A 171 -7.57 -12.79 -5.09
N ARG A 172 -7.53 -13.89 -5.85
CA ARG A 172 -7.37 -15.27 -5.34
C ARG A 172 -5.98 -15.55 -4.75
N SER A 173 -5.02 -14.65 -4.95
CA SER A 173 -3.69 -14.75 -4.34
C SER A 173 -3.15 -13.37 -3.98
N GLN A 174 -2.42 -13.33 -2.87
CA GLN A 174 -1.73 -12.14 -2.37
C GLN A 174 -0.79 -11.54 -3.43
N TRP A 175 -0.06 -12.40 -4.14
CA TRP A 175 0.84 -12.00 -5.22
C TRP A 175 0.12 -11.19 -6.32
N ARG A 176 -1.06 -11.64 -6.79
CA ARG A 176 -1.81 -10.87 -7.80
C ARG A 176 -2.28 -9.53 -7.24
N ALA A 177 -2.62 -9.47 -5.96
CA ALA A 177 -3.01 -8.23 -5.30
C ALA A 177 -1.83 -7.25 -5.15
N ARG A 178 -0.62 -7.77 -4.89
CA ARG A 178 0.64 -7.01 -4.76
C ARG A 178 1.17 -6.48 -6.10
N TYR A 179 1.16 -7.29 -7.17
CA TYR A 179 1.94 -7.00 -8.40
C TYR A 179 1.14 -6.68 -9.67
N THR A 180 -0.19 -6.76 -9.68
CA THR A 180 -0.98 -6.40 -10.88
C THR A 180 -1.02 -4.87 -11.08
N GLY A 181 0.04 -4.36 -11.70
CA GLY A 181 0.20 -2.94 -12.05
C GLY A 181 1.46 -2.60 -12.84
N GLN A 182 2.47 -3.48 -12.88
CA GLN A 182 3.65 -3.27 -13.70
C GLN A 182 3.32 -3.50 -15.18
N THR A 183 2.89 -2.44 -15.87
CA THR A 183 2.97 -2.41 -17.32
C THR A 183 4.40 -2.06 -17.73
N ARG A 184 5.15 -3.11 -18.08
CA ARG A 184 6.37 -3.18 -18.93
C ARG A 184 7.75 -3.14 -18.25
N ARG A 185 8.53 -4.17 -18.64
CA ARG A 185 9.94 -4.53 -18.34
C ARG A 185 10.26 -4.89 -16.88
N GLY A 186 9.98 -6.13 -16.47
CA GLY A 186 10.59 -6.69 -15.26
C GLY A 186 9.84 -7.87 -14.61
N ALA A 187 8.56 -7.70 -14.26
CA ALA A 187 7.82 -8.72 -13.51
C ALA A 187 7.04 -9.71 -14.38
N GLN A 188 7.74 -10.63 -15.05
CA GLN A 188 7.13 -11.91 -15.44
C GLN A 188 7.71 -13.00 -14.55
N ARG A 189 6.86 -13.63 -13.72
CA ARG A 189 7.16 -14.99 -13.26
C ARG A 189 7.21 -15.87 -14.52
N PRO A 190 8.22 -16.73 -14.70
CA PRO A 190 8.15 -17.73 -15.75
C PRO A 190 6.89 -18.57 -15.54
N ASP A 191 6.15 -18.72 -16.63
CA ASP A 191 4.85 -19.38 -16.75
C ASP A 191 4.90 -20.89 -16.47
N ARG A 192 6.12 -21.48 -16.48
CA ARG A 192 6.42 -22.79 -15.91
C ARG A 192 7.67 -22.69 -15.02
N MET A 193 7.56 -23.22 -13.81
CA MET A 193 8.73 -23.49 -12.97
C MET A 193 9.56 -24.58 -13.66
N PRO A 194 10.88 -24.42 -13.83
CA PRO A 194 11.73 -25.50 -14.33
C PRO A 194 11.71 -26.68 -13.35
N ASP A 195 11.86 -27.91 -13.85
CA ASP A 195 12.13 -29.08 -13.00
C ASP A 195 13.38 -28.81 -12.14
N GLY A 196 13.33 -29.16 -10.85
CA GLY A 196 14.41 -28.86 -9.89
C GLY A 196 14.26 -27.52 -9.15
N TRP A 197 13.06 -26.92 -9.11
CA TRP A 197 12.83 -25.67 -8.37
C TRP A 197 13.09 -25.77 -6.86
N GLN A 198 13.12 -26.99 -6.27
CA GLN A 198 13.58 -27.19 -4.89
C GLN A 198 15.07 -26.87 -4.72
N ASP A 199 15.86 -26.92 -5.80
CA ASP A 199 17.31 -26.67 -5.81
C ASP A 199 17.64 -25.18 -6.07
N TRP A 200 16.64 -24.36 -6.41
CA TRP A 200 16.77 -22.91 -6.48
C TRP A 200 16.52 -22.35 -5.08
N ALA A 201 17.61 -22.09 -4.36
CA ALA A 201 17.62 -21.81 -2.92
C ALA A 201 16.49 -20.85 -2.45
N PRO A 202 15.83 -21.11 -1.30
CA PRO A 202 14.85 -20.21 -0.68
C PRO A 202 15.35 -18.77 -0.54
N GLU A 203 16.66 -18.63 -0.32
CA GLU A 203 17.42 -17.38 -0.25
C GLU A 203 17.20 -16.51 -1.50
N ARG A 204 17.19 -17.09 -2.71
CA ARG A 204 16.99 -16.34 -3.96
C ARG A 204 15.55 -15.88 -4.18
N LEU A 205 14.57 -16.55 -3.57
CA LEU A 205 13.18 -16.10 -3.59
C LEU A 205 13.02 -14.89 -2.65
N ALA A 206 13.66 -14.94 -1.48
CA ALA A 206 13.75 -13.81 -0.55
C ALA A 206 14.52 -12.64 -1.18
N ASP A 207 15.63 -12.90 -1.88
CA ASP A 207 16.40 -11.89 -2.61
C ASP A 207 15.56 -11.26 -3.72
N TRP A 208 14.82 -12.05 -4.50
CA TRP A 208 13.91 -11.53 -5.53
C TRP A 208 12.74 -10.73 -4.93
N GLU A 209 12.20 -11.15 -3.78
CA GLU A 209 11.15 -10.41 -3.07
C GLU A 209 11.66 -9.15 -2.37
N ALA A 210 12.92 -9.14 -1.92
CA ALA A 210 13.64 -8.00 -1.36
C ALA A 210 14.03 -6.99 -2.46
N GLU A 211 14.55 -7.46 -3.59
CA GLU A 211 14.86 -6.65 -4.78
C GLU A 211 13.60 -5.98 -5.37
N GLN A 212 12.46 -6.69 -5.38
CA GLN A 212 11.17 -6.13 -5.82
C GLN A 212 10.43 -5.35 -4.70
N GLY A 213 10.92 -5.42 -3.46
CA GLY A 213 10.30 -4.84 -2.27
C GLY A 213 10.25 -3.31 -2.29
N LEU A 214 11.20 -2.67 -2.98
CA LEU A 214 11.29 -1.22 -3.10
C LEU A 214 10.16 -0.60 -3.96
N ASN A 215 9.60 -1.35 -4.91
CA ASN A 215 8.67 -0.85 -5.94
C ASN A 215 7.23 -1.42 -5.86
N ARG A 216 6.85 -2.03 -4.73
CA ARG A 216 5.49 -2.61 -4.55
C ARG A 216 4.39 -1.54 -4.50
N PHE A 217 4.75 -0.36 -4.01
CA PHE A 217 3.90 0.83 -3.94
C PHE A 217 4.71 2.01 -4.48
N HIS A 218 4.07 2.88 -5.23
CA HIS A 218 4.68 4.14 -5.66
C HIS A 218 4.64 5.17 -4.52
N ASP A 219 5.42 6.21 -4.64
CA ASP A 219 5.48 7.33 -3.71
C ASP A 219 4.12 8.04 -3.64
N ASN A 220 3.79 8.66 -2.50
CA ASN A 220 2.47 9.27 -2.24
C ASN A 220 1.29 8.31 -2.45
N CYS A 221 1.51 7.01 -2.26
CA CYS A 221 0.47 6.00 -2.28
C CYS A 221 0.03 5.72 -0.85
N HIS A 222 -1.26 5.88 -0.55
CA HIS A 222 -1.84 5.51 0.75
C HIS A 222 -2.79 4.31 0.65
N CYS A 223 -2.55 3.42 -0.32
CA CYS A 223 -3.36 2.20 -0.45
C CYS A 223 -2.74 1.05 0.36
N THR A 224 -3.61 0.23 0.94
CA THR A 224 -3.23 -0.95 1.72
C THR A 224 -3.99 -2.17 1.22
N LEU A 225 -3.34 -3.32 1.25
CA LEU A 225 -3.99 -4.60 0.98
C LEU A 225 -4.67 -5.07 2.25
N VAL A 226 -5.92 -5.51 2.14
CA VAL A 226 -6.68 -6.02 3.29
C VAL A 226 -7.17 -7.45 3.01
N PRO A 227 -7.11 -8.34 4.01
CA PRO A 227 -7.65 -9.68 3.88
C PRO A 227 -9.16 -9.65 3.76
N VAL A 228 -9.69 -10.62 3.01
CA VAL A 228 -11.12 -10.85 2.84
C VAL A 228 -11.44 -12.24 3.36
N TYR A 229 -12.49 -12.32 4.18
CA TYR A 229 -12.91 -13.54 4.88
C TYR A 229 -14.21 -14.15 4.33
N SER A 230 -14.86 -13.47 3.40
CA SER A 230 -16.02 -14.00 2.67
C SER A 230 -15.93 -13.67 1.19
N ARG A 231 -16.37 -14.59 0.34
CA ARG A 231 -16.41 -14.44 -1.11
C ARG A 231 -17.61 -13.62 -1.61
N ASP A 232 -18.46 -13.13 -0.70
CA ASP A 232 -19.73 -12.43 -1.01
C ASP A 232 -19.52 -11.00 -1.57
N GLY A 233 -18.44 -10.76 -2.31
CA GLY A 233 -18.21 -9.49 -2.97
C GLY A 233 -17.91 -8.33 -2.02
N TRP A 234 -17.24 -8.60 -0.89
CA TRP A 234 -16.91 -7.56 0.08
C TRP A 234 -16.16 -6.39 -0.56
N VAL A 235 -16.75 -5.21 -0.45
CA VAL A 235 -16.22 -3.93 -0.91
C VAL A 235 -16.47 -2.92 0.21
N PRO A 236 -15.41 -2.36 0.82
CA PRO A 236 -15.55 -1.24 1.73
C PRO A 236 -16.34 -0.10 1.09
N GLU A 237 -17.07 0.69 1.89
CA GLU A 237 -17.89 1.78 1.37
C GLU A 237 -17.09 2.76 0.50
N THR A 238 -15.87 3.11 0.93
CA THR A 238 -14.93 3.91 0.14
C THR A 238 -14.61 3.28 -1.22
N SER A 239 -14.50 1.96 -1.29
CA SER A 239 -14.26 1.23 -2.52
C SER A 239 -15.50 1.17 -3.42
N ALA A 240 -16.71 1.25 -2.85
CA ALA A 240 -17.95 1.34 -3.61
C ALA A 240 -18.08 2.68 -4.34
N GLU A 241 -17.60 3.79 -3.75
CA GLU A 241 -17.49 5.08 -4.45
C GLU A 241 -16.58 4.99 -5.66
N TRP A 242 -15.39 4.40 -5.51
CA TRP A 242 -14.46 4.22 -6.62
C TRP A 242 -15.04 3.33 -7.72
N ARG A 243 -15.82 2.32 -7.34
CA ARG A 243 -16.56 1.48 -8.30
C ARG A 243 -17.60 2.25 -9.08
N ARG A 244 -18.40 3.11 -8.41
CA ARG A 244 -19.38 3.96 -9.10
C ARG A 244 -18.68 4.88 -10.10
N LEU A 245 -17.65 5.60 -9.65
CA LEU A 245 -16.88 6.49 -10.51
C LEU A 245 -16.25 5.76 -11.70
N TYR A 246 -15.66 4.59 -11.47
CA TYR A 246 -15.11 3.75 -12.54
C TYR A 246 -16.18 3.33 -13.54
N THR A 247 -17.32 2.84 -13.06
CA THR A 247 -18.42 2.38 -13.91
C THR A 247 -18.98 3.51 -14.78
N ASP A 248 -19.14 4.70 -14.20
CA ASP A 248 -19.68 5.85 -14.92
C ASP A 248 -18.70 6.42 -15.93
N SER A 249 -17.43 6.60 -15.55
CA SER A 249 -16.43 7.18 -16.44
C SER A 249 -15.99 6.25 -17.57
N THR A 250 -16.18 4.93 -17.42
CA THR A 250 -15.72 3.92 -18.39
C THR A 250 -16.87 3.29 -19.20
N ARG A 251 -18.09 3.80 -19.06
CA ARG A 251 -19.27 3.29 -19.77
C ARG A 251 -19.05 3.28 -21.29
N GLY A 252 -19.17 2.11 -21.89
CA GLY A 252 -18.95 1.92 -23.34
C GLY A 252 -17.50 1.95 -23.79
N LEU A 253 -16.53 2.05 -22.85
CA LEU A 253 -15.10 2.06 -23.13
C LEU A 253 -14.43 0.77 -22.66
N ALA A 254 -13.30 0.41 -23.26
CA ALA A 254 -12.50 -0.73 -22.85
C ALA A 254 -11.00 -0.42 -22.89
N GLY A 255 -10.20 -1.27 -22.25
CA GLY A 255 -8.74 -1.27 -22.40
C GLY A 255 -8.09 0.09 -22.05
N PRO A 256 -7.19 0.62 -22.90
CA PRO A 256 -6.54 1.91 -22.68
C PRO A 256 -7.50 3.09 -22.53
N ASP A 257 -8.59 3.11 -23.30
CA ASP A 257 -9.53 4.23 -23.32
C ASP A 257 -10.32 4.32 -22.01
N ALA A 258 -10.73 3.18 -21.46
CA ALA A 258 -11.32 3.11 -20.13
C ALA A 258 -10.35 3.61 -19.04
N ARG A 259 -9.06 3.24 -19.12
CA ARG A 259 -8.06 3.74 -18.16
C ARG A 259 -7.83 5.25 -18.28
N ALA A 260 -7.78 5.77 -19.50
CA ALA A 260 -7.63 7.21 -19.74
C ALA A 260 -8.85 8.00 -19.25
N ALA A 261 -10.06 7.51 -19.51
CA ALA A 261 -11.29 8.13 -19.04
C ALA A 261 -11.39 8.14 -17.51
N PHE A 262 -11.07 7.01 -16.86
CA PHE A 262 -11.06 6.95 -15.40
C PHE A 262 -9.99 7.85 -14.77
N ARG A 263 -8.80 7.94 -15.37
CA ARG A 263 -7.76 8.88 -14.93
C ARG A 263 -8.28 10.32 -14.94
N ARG A 264 -8.91 10.75 -16.05
CA ARG A 264 -9.49 12.10 -16.16
C ARG A 264 -10.54 12.35 -15.08
N ALA A 265 -11.41 11.38 -14.82
CA ALA A 265 -12.45 11.50 -13.79
C ALA A 265 -11.87 11.66 -12.36
N ILE A 266 -10.80 10.93 -12.03
CA ILE A 266 -10.10 11.07 -10.75
C ILE A 266 -9.42 12.44 -10.64
N GLU A 267 -8.73 12.89 -11.68
CA GLU A 267 -8.10 14.20 -11.71
C GLU A 267 -9.11 15.35 -11.60
N GLU A 268 -10.28 15.20 -12.22
CA GLU A 268 -11.37 16.16 -12.10
C GLU A 268 -11.94 16.22 -10.68
N ARG A 269 -12.23 15.07 -10.06
CA ARG A 269 -12.64 14.99 -8.64
C ARG A 269 -11.62 15.69 -7.74
N ARG A 270 -10.32 15.45 -7.95
CA ARG A 270 -9.24 16.10 -7.18
C ARG A 270 -9.22 17.61 -7.36
N ARG A 271 -9.42 18.11 -8.59
CA ARG A 271 -9.52 19.55 -8.84
C ARG A 271 -10.71 20.17 -8.13
N GLN A 272 -11.86 19.50 -8.15
CA GLN A 272 -13.06 19.95 -7.45
C GLN A 272 -12.87 19.99 -5.93
N GLN A 273 -12.25 18.97 -5.34
CA GLN A 273 -11.94 18.92 -3.90
C GLN A 273 -10.99 20.03 -3.45
N ARG A 274 -10.06 20.46 -4.30
CA ARG A 274 -9.13 21.57 -4.00
C ARG A 274 -9.74 22.96 -4.17
N ALA A 275 -10.86 23.05 -4.88
CA ALA A 275 -11.57 24.30 -5.15
C ALA A 275 -12.71 24.56 -4.15
N ALA A 276 -13.09 23.55 -3.35
CA ALA A 276 -14.09 23.61 -2.29
C ALA A 276 -13.42 23.96 -0.95
#